data_AF-A0A3D1LLM9-F1
#
_entry.id   AF-A0A3D1LLM9-F1
#
_cell.length_a   1.000
_cell.length_b   1.000
_cell.length_c   1.000
_cell.angle_alpha   90.00
_cell.angle_beta   90.00
_cell.angle_gamma   90.00
#
_symmetry.space_group_name_H-M   'P 1'
#
loop_
_entity.id
_entity.type
_entity.pdbx_description
1 polymer ?
#
loop_
_entity_poly.entity_id
_entity_poly.type
_entity_poly.pdbx_seq_one_letter_code
_entity_poly.pdbx_strand_id
1 'polypeptide(L)' 'MPPKQIRIGTRASQLALWQANWVKSELEKKYPGMEVTLTKIKTIG' A
#
# COMPACT_ATOMS: atom_id res chain seq x y z
N MET A 1 -6.09 -15.11 11.98
CA MET A 1 -5.31 -15.14 10.73
C MET A 1 -5.33 -13.72 10.17
N PRO A 2 -4.18 -13.13 9.79
CA PRO A 2 -4.19 -11.83 9.14
C PRO A 2 -5.01 -11.89 7.84
N PRO A 3 -5.67 -10.80 7.44
CA PRO A 3 -6.45 -10.77 6.21
C PRO A 3 -5.56 -11.13 5.02
N LYS A 4 -6.09 -11.98 4.12
CA LYS A 4 -5.38 -12.51 2.95
C LYS A 4 -4.91 -11.40 1.99
N GLN A 5 -5.59 -10.26 1.98
CA GLN A 5 -5.31 -9.15 1.07
C GLN A 5 -5.57 -7.79 1.75
N ILE A 6 -4.66 -6.84 1.57
CA ILE A 6 -4.79 -5.45 2.03
C ILE A 6 -4.72 -4.50 0.82
N ARG A 7 -5.61 -3.51 0.80
CA ARG A 7 -5.61 -2.42 -0.17
C ARG A 7 -5.19 -1.12 0.53
N ILE A 8 -4.09 -0.53 0.07
CA ILE A 8 -3.60 0.77 0.55
C ILE A 8 -4.06 1.84 -0.44
N GLY A 9 -4.95 2.73 0.00
CA GLY A 9 -5.30 3.95 -0.72
C GLY A 9 -4.20 5.00 -0.55
N THR A 10 -3.66 5.54 -1.65
CA THR A 10 -2.62 6.58 -1.61
C THR A 10 -2.94 7.73 -2.57
N ARG A 11 -2.47 8.94 -2.23
CA ARG A 11 -2.56 10.11 -3.12
C ARG A 11 -1.62 9.91 -4.33
N ALA A 12 -1.92 10.60 -5.43
CA ALA A 12 -1.13 10.51 -6.65
C ALA A 12 0.22 11.26 -6.60
N SER A 13 0.54 11.95 -5.51
CA SER A 13 1.83 12.63 -5.37
C SER A 13 2.98 11.63 -5.27
N GLN A 14 4.16 12.00 -5.79
CA GLN A 14 5.34 11.12 -5.79
C GLN A 14 5.75 10.70 -4.37
N LEU A 15 5.68 11.62 -3.40
CA LEU A 15 5.97 11.33 -2.00
C LEU A 15 4.98 10.31 -1.41
N ALA A 16 3.68 10.45 -1.69
CA ALA A 16 2.67 9.54 -1.17
C ALA A 16 2.80 8.14 -1.79
N LEU A 17 3.18 8.05 -3.07
CA LEU A 17 3.51 6.78 -3.71
C LEU A 17 4.74 6.13 -3.08
N TRP A 18 5.79 6.91 -2.79
CA TRP A 18 6.99 6.40 -2.13
C TRP A 18 6.67 5.86 -0.74
N GLN A 19 5.93 6.62 0.08
CA GLN A 19 5.48 6.20 1.41
C GLN A 19 4.66 4.90 1.34
N ALA A 20 3.71 4.82 0.40
CA ALA A 20 2.85 3.66 0.27
C ALA A 20 3.61 2.41 -0.24
N ASN A 21 4.58 2.58 -1.13
CA ASN A 21 5.49 1.50 -1.55
C ASN A 21 6.38 0.99 -0.40
N TRP A 22 6.85 1.91 0.46
CA TRP A 22 7.64 1.54 1.64
C TRP A 22 6.80 0.69 2.61
N VAL A 23 5.58 1.12 2.94
CA VAL A 23 4.66 0.36 3.81
C VAL A 23 4.34 -1.01 3.19
N LYS A 24 4.10 -1.06 1.87
CA LYS A 24 3.89 -2.32 1.15
C LYS A 24 5.05 -3.30 1.36
N SER A 25 6.28 -2.82 1.15
CA SER A 25 7.49 -3.65 1.25
C SER A 25 7.69 -4.21 2.65
N GLU A 26 7.43 -3.41 3.68
CA GLU A 26 7.53 -3.85 5.08
C GLU A 26 6.45 -4.86 5.46
N LEU A 27 5.22 -4.70 4.96
CA LEU A 27 4.15 -5.67 5.17
C LEU A 27 4.43 -7.01 4.48
N GLU A 28 4.93 -6.99 3.24
CA GLU A 28 5.28 -8.21 2.50
C GLU A 28 6.43 -8.98 3.17
N LYS A 29 7.43 -8.27 3.72
CA LYS A 29 8.52 -8.89 4.50
C LYS A 29 8.02 -9.52 5.79
N LYS A 30 7.14 -8.83 6.52
CA LYS A 30 6.66 -9.27 7.84
C LYS A 30 5.61 -10.38 7.75
N TYR A 31 4.85 -10.41 6.65
CA TYR A 31 3.78 -11.37 6.42
C TYR A 31 3.96 -12.07 5.06
N PRO A 32 4.84 -13.09 4.98
CA PRO A 32 5.04 -13.87 3.77
C PRO A 32 3.75 -14.66 3.45
N GLY A 33 2.92 -14.12 2.55
CA GLY A 33 1.60 -14.66 2.21
C GLY A 33 0.46 -13.64 2.26
N MET A 34 0.75 -12.40 2.64
CA MET A 34 -0.19 -11.29 2.55
C MET A 34 -0.04 -10.57 1.21
N GLU A 35 -1.15 -10.39 0.50
CA GLU A 35 -1.16 -9.66 -0.76
C GLU A 35 -1.48 -8.18 -0.53
N VAL A 36 -0.55 -7.28 -0.85
CA VAL A 36 -0.72 -5.84 -0.62
C VAL A 36 -0.80 -5.10 -1.96
N THR A 37 -1.91 -4.39 -2.17
CA THR A 37 -2.20 -3.67 -3.42
C THR A 37 -2.33 -2.17 -3.17
N LEU A 38 -1.84 -1.36 -4.11
CA LEU A 38 -1.85 0.10 -4.03
C LEU A 38 -2.93 0.67 -4.95
N THR A 39 -3.90 1.37 -4.38
CA THR A 39 -4.97 2.05 -5.13
C THR A 39 -4.71 3.55 -5.11
N LYS A 40 -4.47 4.13 -6.29
CA LYS A 40 -4.30 5.58 -6.42
C LYS A 40 -5.67 6.25 -6.30
N ILE A 41 -5.80 7.12 -5.32
CA ILE A 41 -7.01 7.93 -5.11
C ILE A 41 -6.72 9.29 -5.72
N LYS A 42 -7.49 9.66 -6.74
CA LYS A 42 -7.48 11.00 -7.32
C LYS A 42 -8.30 11.92 -6.42
N THR A 43 -7.64 12.58 -5.48
CA THR A 43 -8.26 13.68 -4.74
C THR A 43 -8.25 14.93 -5.60
N ILE A 44 -9.32 15.72 -5.52
CA ILE A 44 -9.39 17.02 -6.15
C ILE A 44 -8.72 17.99 -5.16
N GLY A 45 -7.43 18.30 -5.39
CA GLY A 45 -6.61 19.14 -4.51
C GLY A 45 -5.51 18.37 -3.82
#